data_AF-A0A1E5HER3-F1
#
_entry.id   AF-A0A1E5HER3-F1
#
_cell.length_a   1.000
_cell.length_b   1.000
_cell.length_c   1.000
_cell.angle_alpha   90.00
_cell.angle_beta   90.00
_cell.angle_gamma   90.00
#
_symmetry.space_group_name_H-M   'P 1'
#
loop_
_entity.id
_entity.type
_entity.pdbx_description
1 polymer ?
#
loop_
_entity_poly.entity_id
_entity_poly.type
_entity_poly.pdbx_seq_one_letter_code
_entity_poly.pdbx_strand_id
1 'polypeptide(L)'
;MIEIKNVSKRYGEKIVVSEVQLPITEQKLTAFIGPNGAGKSTLLSMMSRLIPKDTGEIYLDHNEVKTWKQSELSKKLSILKQTNGINLKITVRELVNFGRFPYSKGRLKKEDHEKVEEAMENLGLLDLADELIDTLSGGQLQRVYIAMVLAQDTDYILLDEPLNNLDMNFAVQMMQTLRRLVDEFGKTVIIVLHDINFAASYADEIVAMKDGRLFTHGSTDDIIQSEVLNKLYDMNIRICEIEGKRFCMYFN
;
A
#
# COMPACT_ATOMS: atom_id res chain seq x y z
N MET A 1 -11.42 -11.88 2.41
CA MET A 1 -10.26 -12.03 1.50
C MET A 1 -10.46 -11.15 0.26
N ILE A 2 -9.39 -10.59 -0.33
CA ILE A 2 -9.45 -9.92 -1.64
C ILE A 2 -9.17 -10.94 -2.76
N GLU A 3 -10.02 -10.98 -3.78
CA GLU A 3 -9.87 -11.89 -4.92
C GLU A 3 -10.07 -11.13 -6.24
N ILE A 4 -9.10 -11.20 -7.15
CA ILE A 4 -9.11 -10.55 -8.46
C ILE A 4 -9.32 -11.62 -9.53
N LYS A 5 -10.35 -11.48 -10.37
CA LYS A 5 -10.72 -12.45 -11.43
C LYS A 5 -10.73 -11.80 -12.81
N ASN A 6 -9.73 -12.11 -13.63
CA ASN A 6 -9.61 -11.72 -15.04
C ASN A 6 -9.82 -10.20 -15.28
N VAL A 7 -9.25 -9.38 -14.41
CA VAL A 7 -9.47 -7.93 -14.42
C VAL A 7 -8.61 -7.26 -15.47
N SER A 8 -9.22 -6.39 -16.27
CA SER A 8 -8.51 -5.55 -17.25
C SER A 8 -8.90 -4.09 -17.13
N LYS A 9 -7.94 -3.23 -17.51
CA LYS A 9 -8.11 -1.78 -17.64
C LYS A 9 -7.45 -1.24 -18.90
N ARG A 10 -8.19 -0.39 -19.61
CA ARG A 10 -7.80 0.32 -20.82
C ARG A 10 -7.97 1.82 -20.60
N TYR A 11 -7.07 2.59 -21.20
CA TYR A 11 -7.18 4.03 -21.39
C TYR A 11 -7.05 4.34 -22.87
N GLY A 12 -8.15 4.79 -23.50
CA GLY A 12 -8.22 4.91 -24.95
C GLY A 12 -8.03 3.54 -25.61
N GLU A 13 -7.00 3.38 -26.42
CA GLU A 13 -6.65 2.11 -27.07
C GLU A 13 -5.63 1.29 -26.25
N LYS A 14 -4.94 1.91 -25.28
CA LYS A 14 -3.86 1.27 -24.51
C LYS A 14 -4.42 0.45 -23.37
N ILE A 15 -4.17 -0.86 -23.38
CA ILE A 15 -4.42 -1.75 -22.24
C ILE A 15 -3.29 -1.55 -21.23
N VAL A 16 -3.65 -1.13 -20.01
CA VAL A 16 -2.70 -0.87 -18.91
C VAL A 16 -2.69 -2.02 -17.90
N VAL A 17 -3.81 -2.72 -17.74
CA VAL A 17 -3.91 -3.97 -16.99
C VAL A 17 -4.65 -4.98 -17.86
N SER A 18 -4.14 -6.19 -17.99
CA SER A 18 -4.66 -7.22 -18.90
C SER A 18 -4.86 -8.54 -18.15
N GLU A 19 -6.12 -8.94 -17.99
CA GLU A 19 -6.55 -10.26 -17.52
C GLU A 19 -5.84 -10.74 -16.23
N VAL A 20 -5.69 -9.83 -15.25
CA VAL A 20 -5.05 -10.19 -13.98
C VAL A 20 -5.99 -11.07 -13.16
N GLN A 21 -5.47 -12.22 -12.72
CA GLN A 21 -6.11 -13.10 -11.76
C GLN A 21 -5.16 -13.32 -10.58
N LEU A 22 -5.60 -12.96 -9.38
CA LEU A 22 -4.75 -12.93 -8.19
C LEU A 22 -5.59 -13.03 -6.91
N PRO A 23 -5.41 -14.07 -6.10
CA PRO A 23 -5.86 -14.05 -4.72
C PRO A 23 -4.88 -13.24 -3.86
N ILE A 24 -5.41 -12.47 -2.90
CA ILE A 24 -4.59 -11.85 -1.84
C ILE A 24 -4.86 -12.59 -0.54
N THR A 25 -3.81 -13.16 0.03
CA THR A 25 -3.87 -13.85 1.33
C THR A 25 -4.13 -12.84 2.45
N GLU A 26 -5.08 -13.14 3.34
CA GLU A 26 -5.36 -12.31 4.51
C GLU A 26 -4.23 -12.38 5.54
N GLN A 27 -4.13 -11.34 6.39
CA GLN A 27 -3.19 -11.28 7.51
C GLN A 27 -1.73 -11.44 7.06
N LYS A 28 -1.42 -10.91 5.87
CA LYS A 28 -0.09 -10.87 5.28
C LYS A 28 0.25 -9.49 4.76
N LEU A 29 1.55 -9.22 4.68
CA LEU A 29 2.13 -8.11 3.94
C LEU A 29 2.47 -8.60 2.53
N THR A 30 1.67 -8.18 1.55
CA THR A 30 1.88 -8.47 0.12
C THR A 30 2.51 -7.28 -0.58
N ALA A 31 3.72 -7.45 -1.11
CA ALA A 31 4.42 -6.40 -1.86
C ALA A 31 4.21 -6.56 -3.38
N PHE A 32 3.79 -5.48 -4.04
CA PHE A 32 3.70 -5.39 -5.49
C PHE A 32 4.99 -4.76 -6.03
N ILE A 33 5.68 -5.50 -6.89
CA ILE A 33 6.94 -5.07 -7.54
C ILE A 33 6.85 -5.17 -9.06
N GLY A 34 7.83 -4.59 -9.74
CA GLY A 34 7.94 -4.61 -11.20
C GLY A 34 8.32 -3.26 -11.79
N PRO A 35 8.66 -3.19 -13.09
CA PRO A 35 9.10 -1.96 -13.74
C PRO A 35 8.03 -0.86 -13.75
N ASN A 36 8.47 0.35 -14.06
CA ASN A 36 7.56 1.48 -14.25
C ASN A 36 6.60 1.21 -15.41
N GLY A 37 5.34 1.59 -15.23
CA GLY A 37 4.30 1.31 -16.24
C GLY A 37 3.75 -0.12 -16.23
N ALA A 38 4.19 -1.00 -15.32
CA ALA A 38 3.68 -2.37 -15.21
C ALA A 38 2.20 -2.50 -14.77
N GLY A 39 1.54 -1.40 -14.39
CA GLY A 39 0.12 -1.38 -14.02
C GLY A 39 -0.20 -1.57 -12.52
N LYS A 40 0.83 -1.58 -11.63
CA LYS A 40 0.70 -1.78 -10.18
C LYS A 40 -0.31 -0.83 -9.51
N SER A 41 -0.07 0.47 -9.62
CA SER A 41 -0.93 1.53 -9.07
C SER A 41 -2.34 1.53 -9.66
N THR A 42 -2.47 1.19 -10.95
CA THR A 42 -3.77 1.04 -11.63
C THR A 42 -4.56 -0.13 -11.04
N LEU A 43 -3.91 -1.28 -10.83
CA LEU A 43 -4.54 -2.45 -10.22
C LEU A 43 -4.96 -2.15 -8.77
N LEU A 44 -4.07 -1.54 -7.98
CA LEU A 44 -4.37 -1.13 -6.61
C LEU A 44 -5.56 -0.13 -6.54
N SER A 45 -5.64 0.79 -7.51
CA SER A 45 -6.75 1.73 -7.64
C SER A 45 -8.08 1.06 -8.02
N MET A 46 -8.04 -0.02 -8.82
CA MET A 46 -9.25 -0.82 -9.10
C MET A 46 -9.68 -1.62 -7.87
N MET A 47 -8.73 -2.20 -7.13
CA MET A 47 -9.00 -2.98 -5.91
C MET A 47 -9.71 -2.14 -4.84
N SER A 48 -9.34 -0.87 -4.71
CA SER A 48 -9.92 0.09 -3.77
C SER A 48 -11.17 0.82 -4.29
N ARG A 49 -11.69 0.46 -5.47
CA ARG A 49 -12.83 1.13 -6.14
C ARG A 49 -12.60 2.61 -6.46
N LEU A 50 -11.36 3.09 -6.51
CA LEU A 50 -11.08 4.47 -6.91
C LEU A 50 -11.23 4.71 -8.40
N ILE A 51 -11.00 3.66 -9.21
CA ILE A 51 -11.23 3.68 -10.65
C ILE A 51 -12.06 2.46 -11.07
N PRO A 52 -12.91 2.56 -12.10
CA PRO A 52 -13.63 1.41 -12.61
C PRO A 52 -12.70 0.48 -13.39
N LYS A 53 -12.91 -0.83 -13.27
CA LYS A 53 -12.40 -1.85 -14.20
C LYS A 53 -13.25 -1.92 -15.47
N ASP A 54 -12.68 -2.40 -16.57
CA ASP A 54 -13.43 -2.57 -17.82
C ASP A 54 -13.98 -4.00 -17.98
N THR A 55 -13.23 -5.00 -17.50
CA THR A 55 -13.65 -6.42 -17.48
C THR A 55 -13.27 -7.08 -16.16
N GLY A 56 -13.80 -8.28 -15.93
CA GLY A 56 -13.50 -9.09 -14.75
C GLY A 56 -14.20 -8.61 -13.48
N GLU A 57 -13.81 -9.18 -12.35
CA GLU A 57 -14.45 -8.97 -11.05
C GLU A 57 -13.38 -8.84 -9.96
N ILE A 58 -13.66 -8.00 -8.95
CA ILE A 58 -12.83 -7.87 -7.75
C ILE A 58 -13.75 -8.07 -6.56
N TYR A 59 -13.42 -9.02 -5.71
CA TYR A 59 -14.16 -9.33 -4.50
C TYR A 59 -13.39 -8.89 -3.27
N LEU A 60 -14.14 -8.46 -2.26
CA LEU A 60 -13.70 -8.22 -0.89
C LEU A 60 -14.69 -8.95 0.01
N ASP A 61 -14.19 -9.87 0.85
CA ASP A 61 -15.00 -10.71 1.75
C ASP A 61 -16.21 -11.34 1.01
N HIS A 62 -15.92 -12.00 -0.12
CA HIS A 62 -16.88 -12.68 -1.02
C HIS A 62 -17.90 -11.80 -1.75
N ASN A 63 -17.90 -10.49 -1.50
CA ASN A 63 -18.79 -9.54 -2.16
C ASN A 63 -18.01 -8.73 -3.20
N GLU A 64 -18.57 -8.59 -4.40
CA GLU A 64 -17.91 -7.79 -5.44
C GLU A 64 -17.77 -6.34 -4.95
N VAL A 65 -16.58 -5.76 -5.04
CA VAL A 65 -16.26 -4.43 -4.52
C VAL A 65 -17.24 -3.36 -5.04
N LYS A 66 -17.77 -3.51 -6.26
CA LYS A 66 -18.78 -2.59 -6.82
C LYS A 66 -20.11 -2.56 -6.07
N THR A 67 -20.49 -3.63 -5.37
CA THR A 67 -21.80 -3.76 -4.70
C THR A 67 -21.79 -3.27 -3.25
N TRP A 68 -20.61 -3.08 -2.64
CA TRP A 68 -20.49 -2.60 -1.28
C TRP A 68 -21.07 -1.19 -1.10
N LYS A 69 -21.75 -0.94 0.02
CA LYS A 69 -22.07 0.44 0.41
C LYS A 69 -20.79 1.18 0.78
N GLN A 70 -20.67 2.45 0.39
CA GLN A 70 -19.46 3.24 0.66
C GLN A 70 -19.10 3.28 2.15
N SER A 71 -20.09 3.45 3.04
CA SER A 71 -19.90 3.52 4.49
C SER A 71 -19.43 2.21 5.14
N GLU A 72 -19.64 1.08 4.47
CA GLU A 72 -19.21 -0.25 4.92
C GLU A 72 -17.82 -0.54 4.35
N LEU A 73 -17.62 -0.29 3.05
CA LEU A 73 -16.32 -0.46 2.38
C LEU A 73 -15.23 0.38 3.05
N SER A 74 -15.52 1.65 3.38
CA SER A 74 -14.55 2.54 4.02
C SER A 74 -14.21 2.16 5.48
N LYS A 75 -14.87 1.15 6.06
CA LYS A 75 -14.47 0.57 7.36
C LYS A 75 -13.69 -0.73 7.21
N LYS A 76 -13.70 -1.30 6.01
CA LYS A 76 -13.00 -2.54 5.67
C LYS A 76 -11.69 -2.28 4.94
N LEU A 77 -11.64 -1.24 4.12
CA LEU A 77 -10.50 -0.95 3.25
C LEU A 77 -10.12 0.53 3.34
N SER A 78 -8.83 0.79 3.54
CA SER A 78 -8.20 2.10 3.44
C SER A 78 -7.17 2.10 2.32
N ILE A 79 -6.91 3.28 1.74
CA ILE A 79 -5.93 3.43 0.67
C ILE A 79 -5.14 4.74 0.77
N LEU A 80 -3.83 4.64 0.59
CA LEU A 80 -2.94 5.75 0.31
C LEU A 80 -2.53 5.72 -1.17
N LYS A 81 -2.76 6.82 -1.90
CA LYS A 81 -2.30 6.97 -3.29
C LYS A 81 -0.92 7.62 -3.36
N GLN A 82 -0.23 7.41 -4.48
CA GLN A 82 1.08 8.01 -4.76
C GLN A 82 1.07 9.54 -4.78
N THR A 83 -0.03 10.17 -5.24
CA THR A 83 -0.16 11.64 -5.29
C THR A 83 -1.36 12.13 -4.49
N ASN A 84 -1.08 12.93 -3.47
CA ASN A 84 -2.08 13.64 -2.67
C ASN A 84 -1.87 15.15 -2.90
N GLY A 85 -2.37 15.67 -4.03
CA GLY A 85 -2.22 17.07 -4.42
C GLY A 85 -3.19 17.99 -3.68
N ILE A 86 -3.04 18.12 -2.37
CA ILE A 86 -3.97 18.87 -1.52
C ILE A 86 -3.29 20.15 -1.02
N ASN A 87 -3.82 21.30 -1.41
CA ASN A 87 -3.42 22.61 -0.87
C ASN A 87 -4.50 23.05 0.13
N LEU A 88 -4.39 22.57 1.37
CA LEU A 88 -5.28 22.92 2.48
C LEU A 88 -4.48 23.57 3.60
N LYS A 89 -5.07 24.57 4.24
CA LYS A 89 -4.55 25.19 5.46
C LYS A 89 -5.19 24.54 6.68
N ILE A 90 -4.73 23.33 6.99
CA ILE A 90 -5.18 22.53 8.14
C ILE A 90 -3.97 22.03 8.91
N THR A 91 -4.15 21.68 10.18
CA THR A 91 -3.10 21.10 10.99
C THR A 91 -2.87 19.62 10.67
N VAL A 92 -1.74 19.08 11.10
CA VAL A 92 -1.45 17.64 11.06
C VAL A 92 -2.57 16.83 11.71
N ARG A 93 -2.98 17.19 12.92
CA ARG A 93 -4.03 16.51 13.67
C ARG A 93 -5.36 16.55 12.93
N GLU A 94 -5.70 17.68 12.32
CA GLU A 94 -6.91 17.82 11.50
C GLU A 94 -6.90 16.91 10.28
N LEU A 95 -5.74 16.77 9.61
CA LEU A 95 -5.60 15.83 8.49
C LEU A 95 -5.76 14.38 8.96
N VAL A 96 -5.12 13.98 10.06
CA VAL A 96 -5.24 12.61 10.59
C VAL A 96 -6.67 12.30 11.06
N ASN A 97 -7.38 13.29 11.62
CA ASN A 97 -8.80 13.16 12.00
C ASN A 97 -9.70 12.75 10.83
N PHE A 98 -9.36 13.09 9.58
CA PHE A 98 -10.15 12.65 8.42
C PHE A 98 -10.15 11.14 8.24
N GLY A 99 -9.12 10.43 8.72
CA GLY A 99 -9.10 8.96 8.79
C GLY A 99 -10.30 8.40 9.56
N ARG A 100 -10.82 9.14 10.55
CA ARG A 100 -11.98 8.71 11.36
C ARG A 100 -13.34 8.99 10.73
N PHE A 101 -13.40 9.67 9.58
CA PHE A 101 -14.66 10.04 8.93
C PHE A 101 -15.63 8.86 8.71
N PRO A 102 -15.19 7.64 8.31
CA PRO A 102 -16.08 6.48 8.18
C PRO A 102 -16.87 6.10 9.46
N TYR A 103 -16.33 6.43 10.63
CA TYR A 103 -16.90 6.10 11.94
C TYR A 103 -17.62 7.30 12.55
N SER A 104 -17.01 8.47 12.47
CA SER A 104 -17.43 9.69 13.17
C SER A 104 -18.43 10.53 12.37
N LYS A 105 -18.42 10.44 11.04
CA LYS A 105 -19.15 11.35 10.12
C LYS A 105 -18.89 12.83 10.44
N GLY A 106 -17.67 13.15 10.88
CA GLY A 106 -17.26 14.50 11.29
C GLY A 106 -17.54 14.86 12.75
N ARG A 107 -18.11 13.95 13.55
CA ARG A 107 -18.29 14.13 15.00
C ARG A 107 -17.45 13.12 15.77
N LEU A 108 -16.20 13.49 16.05
CA LEU A 108 -15.25 12.65 16.75
C LEU A 108 -15.72 12.35 18.17
N LYS A 109 -15.56 11.08 18.57
CA LYS A 109 -15.75 10.61 19.94
C LYS A 109 -14.40 10.32 20.59
N LYS A 110 -14.41 9.99 21.89
CA LYS A 110 -13.19 9.62 22.63
C LYS A 110 -12.36 8.54 21.91
N GLU A 111 -13.01 7.47 21.45
CA GLU A 111 -12.37 6.38 20.71
C GLU A 111 -11.71 6.86 19.41
N ASP A 112 -12.32 7.82 18.71
CA ASP A 112 -11.73 8.39 17.49
C ASP A 112 -10.45 9.18 17.79
N HIS A 113 -10.45 9.93 18.90
CA HIS A 113 -9.26 10.65 19.35
C HIS A 113 -8.14 9.69 19.78
N GLU A 114 -8.47 8.60 20.47
CA GLU A 114 -7.51 7.55 20.85
C GLU A 114 -6.83 6.93 19.62
N LYS A 115 -7.60 6.60 18.58
CA LYS A 115 -7.07 6.06 17.33
C LYS A 115 -6.21 7.05 16.54
N VAL A 116 -6.57 8.33 16.57
CA VAL A 116 -5.77 9.40 15.95
C VAL A 116 -4.45 9.58 16.69
N GLU A 117 -4.47 9.61 18.02
CA GLU A 117 -3.27 9.76 18.84
C GLU A 117 -2.32 8.57 18.64
N GLU A 118 -2.83 7.34 18.69
CA GLU A 118 -2.08 6.11 18.45
C GLU A 118 -1.38 6.14 17.08
N ALA A 119 -2.10 6.54 16.03
CA ALA A 119 -1.54 6.62 14.67
C ALA A 119 -0.43 7.68 14.55
N MET A 120 -0.59 8.83 15.20
CA MET A 120 0.43 9.89 15.19
C MET A 120 1.66 9.52 16.03
N GLU A 121 1.47 8.88 17.18
CA GLU A 121 2.56 8.40 18.03
C GLU A 121 3.42 7.36 17.29
N ASN A 122 2.77 6.38 16.64
CA ASN A 122 3.44 5.34 15.86
C ASN A 122 4.31 5.87 14.71
N LEU A 123 4.09 7.13 14.29
CA LEU A 123 4.82 7.77 13.20
C LEU A 123 5.65 8.98 13.66
N GLY A 124 5.75 9.21 14.98
CA GLY A 124 6.52 10.31 15.57
C GLY A 124 6.05 11.68 15.09
N LEU A 125 4.74 11.90 15.13
CA LEU A 125 4.08 13.13 14.66
C LEU A 125 3.48 14.00 15.78
N LEU A 126 3.55 13.55 17.04
CA LEU A 126 2.91 14.26 18.17
C LEU A 126 3.43 15.70 18.32
N ASP A 127 4.74 15.91 18.17
CA ASP A 127 5.36 17.25 18.27
C ASP A 127 4.95 18.19 17.11
N LEU A 128 4.41 17.64 16.02
CA LEU A 128 3.97 18.37 14.84
C LEU A 128 2.44 18.48 14.76
N ALA A 129 1.71 18.00 15.77
CA ALA A 129 0.26 17.80 15.67
C ALA A 129 -0.52 19.08 15.33
N ASP A 130 -0.06 20.23 15.83
CA ASP A 130 -0.69 21.54 15.64
C ASP A 130 -0.05 22.37 14.53
N GLU A 131 1.03 21.87 13.90
CA GLU A 131 1.65 22.50 12.74
C GLU A 131 0.77 22.36 11.49
N LEU A 132 0.84 23.35 10.61
CA LEU A 132 0.13 23.32 9.34
C LEU A 132 0.80 22.35 8.37
N ILE A 133 0.01 21.60 7.59
CA ILE A 133 0.55 20.60 6.67
C ILE A 133 1.37 21.21 5.52
N ASP A 134 1.16 22.49 5.20
CA ASP A 134 1.87 23.22 4.14
C ASP A 134 3.27 23.72 4.56
N THR A 135 3.61 23.63 5.86
CA THR A 135 4.96 23.94 6.37
C THR A 135 5.87 22.71 6.46
N LEU A 136 5.30 21.51 6.28
CA LEU A 136 6.02 20.25 6.43
C LEU A 136 6.94 19.95 5.23
N SER A 137 8.05 19.27 5.52
CA SER A 137 8.83 18.60 4.48
C SER A 137 8.01 17.50 3.80
N GLY A 138 8.38 17.12 2.57
CA GLY A 138 7.69 16.06 1.84
C GLY A 138 7.62 14.73 2.61
N GLY A 139 8.70 14.37 3.32
CA GLY A 139 8.73 13.15 4.13
C GLY A 139 7.86 13.24 5.40
N GLN A 140 7.79 14.39 6.06
CA GLN A 140 6.84 14.60 7.16
C GLN A 140 5.40 14.52 6.66
N LEU A 141 5.07 15.22 5.57
CA LEU A 141 3.74 15.20 4.98
C LEU A 141 3.31 13.77 4.59
N GLN A 142 4.23 12.99 4.02
CA GLN A 142 4.02 11.58 3.71
C GLN A 142 3.65 10.78 4.98
N ARG A 143 4.38 10.96 6.08
CA ARG A 143 4.04 10.34 7.38
C ARG A 143 2.65 10.73 7.85
N VAL A 144 2.23 12.00 7.69
CA VAL A 144 0.87 12.43 8.08
C VAL A 144 -0.21 11.70 7.27
N TYR A 145 -0.02 11.53 5.97
CA TYR A 145 -0.98 10.76 5.15
C TYR A 145 -1.06 9.30 5.56
N ILE A 146 0.07 8.69 5.93
CA ILE A 146 0.08 7.32 6.44
C ILE A 146 -0.64 7.27 7.79
N ALA A 147 -0.38 8.21 8.70
CA ALA A 147 -1.09 8.30 9.98
C ALA A 147 -2.61 8.40 9.79
N MET A 148 -3.06 9.20 8.82
CA MET A 148 -4.48 9.29 8.47
C MET A 148 -5.06 7.94 8.04
N VAL A 149 -4.34 7.18 7.21
CA VAL A 149 -4.76 5.83 6.77
C VAL A 149 -4.78 4.84 7.94
N LEU A 150 -3.78 4.89 8.82
CA LEU A 150 -3.73 4.02 10.01
C LEU A 150 -4.83 4.36 11.01
N ALA A 151 -5.11 5.65 11.23
CA ALA A 151 -6.19 6.11 12.09
C ALA A 151 -7.56 5.60 11.63
N GLN A 152 -7.75 5.33 10.33
CA GLN A 152 -8.98 4.74 9.80
C GLN A 152 -9.23 3.32 10.34
N ASP A 153 -8.22 2.59 10.80
CA ASP A 153 -8.34 1.29 11.48
C ASP A 153 -9.18 0.26 10.69
N THR A 154 -8.77 0.01 9.45
CA THR A 154 -9.42 -0.97 8.55
C THR A 154 -8.73 -2.32 8.57
N ASP A 155 -9.40 -3.36 8.07
CA ASP A 155 -8.85 -4.72 7.95
C ASP A 155 -7.82 -4.82 6.82
N TYR A 156 -8.07 -4.10 5.72
CA TYR A 156 -7.21 -4.03 4.54
C TYR A 156 -6.62 -2.64 4.37
N ILE A 157 -5.31 -2.57 4.16
CA ILE A 157 -4.57 -1.32 3.99
C ILE A 157 -3.80 -1.39 2.67
N LEU A 158 -4.19 -0.53 1.71
CA LEU A 158 -3.57 -0.48 0.39
C LEU A 158 -2.67 0.77 0.29
N LEU A 159 -1.40 0.60 -0.06
CA LEU A 159 -0.43 1.69 -0.08
C LEU A 159 0.29 1.73 -1.42
N ASP A 160 0.15 2.84 -2.13
CA ASP A 160 0.76 3.06 -3.45
C ASP A 160 2.07 3.85 -3.30
N GLU A 161 3.20 3.16 -3.32
CA GLU A 161 4.55 3.71 -3.18
C GLU A 161 4.73 4.64 -1.98
N PRO A 162 4.36 4.18 -0.76
CA PRO A 162 4.30 5.07 0.39
C PRO A 162 5.67 5.50 0.92
N LEU A 163 6.75 4.86 0.47
CA LEU A 163 8.13 5.16 0.87
C LEU A 163 8.77 6.29 0.06
N ASN A 164 8.09 6.78 -0.98
CA ASN A 164 8.63 7.88 -1.78
C ASN A 164 8.79 9.15 -0.92
N ASN A 165 9.89 9.88 -1.14
CA ASN A 165 10.25 11.08 -0.39
C ASN A 165 10.54 10.86 1.12
N LEU A 166 10.62 9.62 1.59
CA LEU A 166 11.14 9.29 2.93
C LEU A 166 12.65 9.05 2.88
N ASP A 167 13.35 9.46 3.95
CA ASP A 167 14.72 9.01 4.16
C ASP A 167 14.75 7.52 4.57
N MET A 168 15.94 6.94 4.57
CA MET A 168 16.13 5.52 4.87
C MET A 168 15.64 5.13 6.27
N ASN A 169 15.83 6.00 7.27
CA ASN A 169 15.43 5.70 8.64
C ASN A 169 13.90 5.64 8.76
N PHE A 170 13.20 6.65 8.22
CA PHE A 170 11.74 6.66 8.22
C PHE A 170 11.13 5.57 7.34
N ALA A 171 11.76 5.23 6.22
CA ALA A 171 11.29 4.12 5.38
C ALA A 171 11.37 2.78 6.14
N VAL A 172 12.46 2.53 6.87
CA VAL A 172 12.61 1.35 7.74
C VAL A 172 11.59 1.34 8.87
N GLN A 173 11.42 2.46 9.59
CA GLN A 173 10.42 2.57 10.66
C GLN A 173 9.00 2.33 10.14
N MET A 174 8.67 2.86 8.96
CA MET A 174 7.38 2.62 8.34
C MET A 174 7.16 1.13 8.06
N MET A 175 8.14 0.46 7.44
CA MET A 175 8.03 -0.97 7.15
C MET A 175 7.92 -1.81 8.42
N GLN A 176 8.61 -1.42 9.50
CA GLN A 176 8.44 -2.04 10.82
C GLN A 176 7.03 -1.85 11.38
N THR A 177 6.46 -0.64 11.27
CA THR A 177 5.08 -0.37 11.68
C THR A 177 4.08 -1.20 10.86
N LEU A 178 4.25 -1.29 9.54
CA LEU A 178 3.39 -2.13 8.69
C LEU A 178 3.50 -3.61 9.04
N ARG A 179 4.71 -4.10 9.30
CA ARG A 179 4.96 -5.48 9.75
C ARG A 179 4.24 -5.77 11.06
N ARG A 180 4.35 -4.87 12.04
CA ARG A 180 3.66 -4.96 13.33
C ARG A 180 2.13 -5.00 13.19
N LEU A 181 1.57 -4.20 12.27
CA LEU A 181 0.12 -4.22 12.00
C LEU A 181 -0.35 -5.59 11.50
N VAL A 182 0.46 -6.27 10.70
CA VAL A 182 0.13 -7.63 10.27
C VAL A 182 0.29 -8.61 11.44
N ASP A 183 1.42 -8.59 12.13
CA ASP A 183 1.79 -9.63 13.11
C ASP A 183 0.99 -9.54 14.41
N GLU A 184 0.74 -8.34 14.92
CA GLU A 184 0.07 -8.13 16.21
C GLU A 184 -1.43 -7.86 16.07
N PHE A 185 -1.86 -7.26 14.95
CA PHE A 185 -3.24 -6.81 14.76
C PHE A 185 -3.99 -7.55 13.65
N GLY A 186 -3.35 -8.51 12.98
CA GLY A 186 -3.98 -9.33 11.94
C GLY A 186 -4.47 -8.52 10.74
N LYS A 187 -3.81 -7.39 10.44
CA LYS A 187 -4.17 -6.56 9.28
C LYS A 187 -3.66 -7.21 7.99
N THR A 188 -4.33 -6.94 6.87
CA THR A 188 -3.85 -7.31 5.54
C THR A 188 -3.29 -6.08 4.84
N VAL A 189 -1.99 -6.07 4.57
CA VAL A 189 -1.30 -4.91 3.98
C VAL A 189 -0.91 -5.24 2.54
N ILE A 190 -1.33 -4.41 1.61
CA ILE A 190 -0.91 -4.48 0.20
C ILE A 190 -0.13 -3.22 -0.11
N ILE A 191 1.14 -3.35 -0.47
CA ILE A 191 2.03 -2.21 -0.70
C ILE A 191 2.70 -2.30 -2.05
N VAL A 192 2.71 -1.21 -2.81
CA VAL A 192 3.53 -1.07 -4.02
C VAL A 192 4.91 -0.57 -3.62
N LEU A 193 5.96 -1.30 -3.99
CA LEU A 193 7.35 -0.96 -3.68
C LEU A 193 8.19 -0.87 -4.95
N HIS A 194 9.10 0.10 -4.98
CA HIS A 194 10.13 0.21 -6.01
C HIS A 194 11.43 -0.50 -5.64
N ASP A 195 11.80 -0.44 -4.36
CA ASP A 195 13.01 -1.07 -3.87
C ASP A 195 12.72 -2.52 -3.46
N ILE A 196 13.38 -3.43 -4.19
CA ILE A 196 13.23 -4.87 -4.05
C ILE A 196 13.74 -5.35 -2.69
N ASN A 197 14.71 -4.66 -2.09
CA ASN A 197 15.26 -5.05 -0.79
C ASN A 197 14.27 -4.83 0.36
N PHE A 198 13.41 -3.80 0.27
CA PHE A 198 12.30 -3.64 1.22
C PHE A 198 11.26 -4.74 1.06
N ALA A 199 10.92 -5.13 -0.19
CA ALA A 199 10.04 -6.27 -0.42
C ALA A 199 10.65 -7.56 0.15
N ALA A 200 11.92 -7.83 -0.16
CA ALA A 200 12.65 -9.02 0.30
C ALA A 200 12.76 -9.12 1.83
N SER A 201 12.81 -7.99 2.53
CA SER A 201 13.04 -7.96 3.99
C SER A 201 11.77 -8.02 4.83
N TYR A 202 10.62 -7.60 4.28
CA TYR A 202 9.40 -7.37 5.08
C TYR A 202 8.14 -8.06 4.54
N ALA A 203 8.08 -8.40 3.25
CA ALA A 203 6.91 -9.01 2.66
C ALA A 203 6.83 -10.50 2.98
N ASP A 204 5.61 -10.98 3.22
CA ASP A 204 5.33 -12.42 3.28
C ASP A 204 5.20 -12.99 1.85
N GLU A 205 4.57 -12.20 0.97
CA GLU A 205 4.29 -12.56 -0.41
C GLU A 205 4.62 -11.41 -1.35
N ILE A 206 5.05 -11.75 -2.56
CA ILE A 206 5.36 -10.78 -3.59
C ILE A 206 4.50 -11.05 -4.83
N VAL A 207 3.96 -9.98 -5.38
CA VAL A 207 3.24 -9.95 -6.65
C VAL A 207 4.11 -9.17 -7.64
N ALA A 208 4.68 -9.87 -8.62
CA ALA A 208 5.46 -9.27 -9.67
C ALA A 208 4.57 -8.98 -10.89
N MET A 209 4.55 -7.73 -11.34
CA MET A 209 3.84 -7.31 -12.55
C MET A 209 4.83 -6.87 -13.63
N LYS A 210 4.53 -7.22 -14.89
CA LYS A 210 5.26 -6.74 -16.07
C LYS A 210 4.28 -6.53 -17.22
N ASP A 211 4.43 -5.42 -17.95
CA ASP A 211 3.63 -5.09 -19.14
C ASP A 211 2.09 -5.19 -18.93
N GLY A 212 1.61 -4.75 -17.76
CA GLY A 212 0.20 -4.76 -17.41
C GLY A 212 -0.37 -6.14 -17.03
N ARG A 213 0.48 -7.16 -16.90
CA ARG A 213 0.09 -8.53 -16.57
C ARG A 213 0.72 -8.99 -15.26
N LEU A 214 0.11 -10.01 -14.66
CA LEU A 214 0.73 -10.77 -13.58
C LEU A 214 1.90 -11.57 -14.18
N PHE A 215 3.12 -11.24 -13.80
CA PHE A 215 4.32 -11.96 -14.24
C PHE A 215 4.50 -13.23 -13.41
N THR A 216 4.46 -13.11 -12.08
CA THR A 216 4.38 -14.23 -11.14
C THR A 216 3.94 -13.71 -9.76
N HIS A 217 3.51 -14.60 -8.87
CA HIS A 217 3.24 -14.32 -7.46
C HIS A 217 3.57 -15.54 -6.61
N GLY A 218 3.95 -15.32 -5.35
CA GLY A 218 4.33 -16.39 -4.45
C GLY A 218 4.95 -15.87 -3.16
N SER A 219 5.57 -16.77 -2.39
CA SER A 219 6.33 -16.37 -1.21
C SER A 219 7.52 -15.49 -1.61
N THR A 220 7.98 -14.66 -0.68
CA THR A 220 9.17 -13.83 -0.90
C THR A 220 10.37 -14.67 -1.35
N ASP A 221 10.57 -15.88 -0.81
CA ASP A 221 11.66 -16.77 -1.20
C ASP A 221 11.53 -17.36 -2.61
N ASP A 222 10.31 -17.50 -3.12
CA ASP A 222 10.09 -17.96 -4.50
C ASP A 222 10.37 -16.84 -5.51
N ILE A 223 10.08 -15.59 -5.14
CA ILE A 223 10.14 -14.45 -6.05
C ILE A 223 11.50 -13.75 -6.00
N ILE A 224 12.13 -13.66 -4.84
CA ILE A 224 13.48 -13.10 -4.67
C ILE A 224 14.50 -14.18 -5.08
N GLN A 225 14.56 -14.40 -6.40
CA GLN A 225 15.48 -15.29 -7.10
C GLN A 225 16.05 -14.57 -8.33
N SER A 226 17.34 -14.76 -8.62
CA SER A 226 18.03 -14.05 -9.70
C SER A 226 17.35 -14.30 -11.04
N GLU A 227 16.93 -15.53 -11.32
CA GLU A 227 16.28 -15.93 -12.56
C GLU A 227 14.93 -15.21 -12.77
N VAL A 228 14.19 -14.99 -11.68
CA VAL A 228 12.89 -14.31 -11.70
C VAL A 228 13.09 -12.81 -11.87
N LEU A 229 13.94 -12.20 -11.05
CA LEU A 229 14.18 -10.76 -11.05
C LEU A 229 14.87 -10.29 -12.34
N ASN A 230 15.77 -11.09 -12.90
CA ASN A 230 16.43 -10.77 -14.17
C ASN A 230 15.42 -10.68 -15.32
N LYS A 231 14.46 -11.60 -15.38
CA LYS A 231 13.39 -11.58 -16.39
C LYS A 231 12.37 -10.48 -16.13
N LEU A 232 12.11 -10.15 -14.85
CA LEU A 232 11.16 -9.10 -14.48
C LEU A 232 11.66 -7.71 -14.89
N TYR A 233 12.94 -7.41 -14.61
CA TYR A 233 13.52 -6.08 -14.80
C TYR A 233 14.42 -5.93 -16.03
N ASP A 234 14.70 -7.02 -16.76
CA ASP A 234 15.65 -7.05 -17.88
C ASP A 234 17.05 -6.58 -17.48
N MET A 235 17.48 -6.98 -16.28
CA MET A 235 18.75 -6.59 -15.65
C MET A 235 19.48 -7.82 -15.08
N ASN A 236 20.79 -7.70 -14.84
CA ASN A 236 21.55 -8.73 -14.11
C ASN A 236 21.55 -8.42 -12.61
N ILE A 237 20.69 -9.10 -11.88
CA ILE A 237 20.49 -8.95 -10.44
C ILE A 237 21.05 -10.19 -9.75
N ARG A 238 22.08 -9.99 -8.94
CA ARG A 238 22.67 -11.04 -8.09
C ARG A 238 21.99 -11.03 -6.73
N ILE A 239 21.82 -12.20 -6.13
CA ILE A 239 21.29 -12.33 -4.78
C ILE A 239 22.40 -12.72 -3.82
N CYS A 240 22.46 -12.02 -2.70
CA CYS A 240 23.30 -12.36 -1.56
C CYS A 240 22.42 -12.68 -0.37
N GLU A 241 22.87 -13.61 0.47
CA GLU A 241 22.19 -13.92 1.72
C GLU A 241 23.06 -13.47 2.88
N ILE A 242 22.50 -12.65 3.77
CA ILE A 242 23.16 -12.14 4.97
C ILE A 242 22.17 -12.32 6.12
N GLU A 243 22.58 -13.07 7.15
CA GLU A 243 21.75 -13.35 8.33
C GLU A 243 20.37 -13.96 7.99
N GLY A 244 20.32 -14.84 6.99
CA GLY A 244 19.07 -15.47 6.53
C GLY A 244 18.15 -14.56 5.73
N LYS A 245 18.59 -13.33 5.41
CA LYS A 245 17.85 -12.39 4.55
C LYS A 245 18.50 -12.27 3.18
N ARG A 246 17.68 -12.24 2.14
CA ARG A 246 18.12 -12.07 0.75
C ARG A 246 18.20 -10.59 0.39
N PHE A 247 19.32 -10.20 -0.19
CA PHE A 247 19.60 -8.88 -0.71
C PHE A 247 19.87 -8.93 -2.21
N CYS A 248 19.24 -8.01 -2.93
CA CYS A 248 19.38 -7.85 -4.37
C CYS A 248 20.50 -6.86 -4.68
N MET A 249 21.57 -7.34 -5.31
CA MET A 249 22.67 -6.52 -5.82
C MET A 249 22.52 -6.35 -7.33
N TYR A 250 22.27 -5.11 -7.75
CA TYR A 250 22.09 -4.72 -9.15
C TYR A 250 23.06 -3.60 -9.58
N PHE A 251 24.02 -3.26 -8.71
CA PHE A 251 25.16 -2.42 -9.06
C PHE A 251 26.30 -3.34 -9.51
N ASN A 252 26.83 -3.07 -10.69
CA ASN A 252 28.01 -3.75 -11.24
C ASN A 252 29.25 -2.91 -11.01
#